data_AF-A0A7C4QCU1-F1
#
_entry.id   AF-A0A7C4QCU1-F1
#
_cell.length_a   1.000
_cell.length_b   1.000
_cell.length_c   1.000
_cell.angle_alpha   90.00
_cell.angle_beta   90.00
_cell.angle_gamma   90.00
#
_symmetry.space_group_name_H-M   'P 1'
#
loop_
_entity.id
_entity.type
_entity.pdbx_description
1 polymer ?
#
loop_
_entity_poly.entity_id
_entity_poly.type
_entity_poly.pdbx_seq_one_letter_code
_entity_poly.pdbx_strand_id
1 'polypeptide(L)'
;MLGTTSIGSGGSIGTLAAVGIAAHEAGHAIQDARAYVPLVVRNAAVPVAGFGSNLGILLIILGAIFSQWLVWVGIGLFAGVVFFQVVNLPVEFNASSRAKAQLLQLGIVGPNEMVYVDRVLGAAALTYVAALISAISTLLYYAFLLTGLRRDD
;
A
#
# COMPACT_ATOMS: atom_id res chain seq x y z
N MET A 1 -46.52 10.57 24.50
CA MET A 1 -45.93 9.60 23.55
C MET A 1 -45.25 10.37 22.44
N LEU A 2 -43.97 10.70 22.59
CA LEU A 2 -43.17 11.28 21.50
C LEU A 2 -42.21 10.18 21.04
N GLY A 3 -42.55 9.58 19.89
CA GLY A 3 -41.81 8.49 19.28
C GLY A 3 -40.47 8.98 18.76
N THR A 4 -39.41 8.35 19.26
CA THR A 4 -38.04 8.43 18.78
C THR A 4 -37.97 8.04 17.31
N THR A 5 -37.66 8.97 16.42
CA THR A 5 -37.30 8.66 15.04
C THR A 5 -35.92 8.03 15.06
N SER A 6 -35.90 6.70 15.14
CA SER A 6 -34.75 5.86 14.79
C SER A 6 -34.32 6.23 13.37
N ILE A 7 -33.14 6.85 13.21
CA ILE A 7 -32.45 6.89 11.91
C ILE A 7 -32.11 5.44 11.58
N GLY A 8 -32.87 4.87 10.66
CA GLY A 8 -32.79 3.46 10.29
C GLY A 8 -31.45 3.11 9.66
N SER A 9 -30.88 2.00 10.11
CA SER A 9 -29.75 1.27 9.53
C SER A 9 -30.03 0.91 8.07
N GLY A 10 -29.63 1.76 7.13
CA GLY A 10 -30.03 1.69 5.72
C GLY A 10 -28.89 1.87 4.71
N GLY A 11 -27.62 1.86 5.14
CA GLY A 11 -26.50 1.93 4.21
C GLY A 11 -26.35 0.65 3.40
N SER A 12 -26.50 0.70 2.07
CA SER A 12 -26.10 -0.42 1.22
C SER A 12 -24.58 -0.67 1.34
N ILE A 13 -24.13 -1.90 1.14
CA ILE A 13 -22.68 -2.24 1.24
C ILE A 13 -21.83 -1.31 0.34
N GLY A 14 -22.33 -0.97 -0.85
CA GLY A 14 -21.65 -0.03 -1.75
C GLY A 14 -21.54 1.39 -1.18
N THR A 15 -22.57 1.86 -0.48
CA THR A 15 -22.56 3.19 0.17
C THR A 15 -21.57 3.19 1.34
N LEU A 16 -21.55 2.14 2.16
CA LEU A 16 -20.62 2.00 3.28
C LEU A 16 -19.16 1.87 2.80
N ALA A 17 -18.94 1.15 1.69
CA ALA A 17 -17.62 1.08 1.05
C ALA A 17 -17.14 2.45 0.57
N ALA A 18 -18.01 3.20 -0.14
CA ALA A 18 -17.67 4.54 -0.63
C ALA A 18 -17.36 5.52 0.52
N VAL A 19 -18.15 5.49 1.59
CA VAL A 19 -17.89 6.28 2.81
C VAL A 19 -16.57 5.86 3.46
N GLY A 20 -16.28 4.56 3.53
CA GLY A 20 -15.01 4.04 4.03
C GLY A 20 -13.80 4.55 3.25
N ILE A 21 -13.87 4.53 1.91
CA ILE A 21 -12.82 5.04 1.03
C ILE A 21 -12.65 6.56 1.21
N ALA A 22 -13.74 7.32 1.22
CA ALA A 22 -13.69 8.76 1.46
C ALA A 22 -13.04 9.10 2.82
N ALA A 23 -13.36 8.32 3.86
CA ALA A 23 -12.74 8.47 5.17
C ALA A 23 -11.27 8.05 5.19
N HIS A 24 -10.85 7.09 4.35
CA HIS A 24 -9.45 6.71 4.16
C HIS A 24 -8.63 7.87 3.57
N GLU A 25 -9.16 8.54 2.55
CA GLU A 25 -8.53 9.74 1.98
C GLU A 25 -8.46 10.89 3.00
N ALA A 26 -9.51 11.07 3.82
CA ALA A 26 -9.45 12.01 4.94
C ALA A 26 -8.39 11.58 5.99
N GLY A 27 -8.17 10.28 6.17
CA GLY A 27 -7.08 9.73 6.98
C GLY A 27 -5.70 10.15 6.46
N HIS A 28 -5.48 10.13 5.15
CA HIS A 28 -4.27 10.66 4.53
C HIS A 28 -4.13 12.18 4.71
N ALA A 29 -5.22 12.93 4.55
CA ALA A 29 -5.21 14.38 4.81
C ALA A 29 -4.82 14.70 6.26
N ILE A 30 -5.28 13.90 7.23
CA ILE A 30 -4.89 14.03 8.64
C ILE A 30 -3.41 13.67 8.84
N GLN A 31 -2.89 12.66 8.15
CA GLN A 31 -1.47 12.31 8.21
C GLN A 31 -0.60 13.46 7.69
N ASP A 32 -1.01 14.06 6.57
CA ASP A 32 -0.32 15.20 5.95
C ASP A 32 -0.31 16.41 6.89
N ALA A 33 -1.49 16.79 7.41
CA ALA A 33 -1.62 17.89 8.37
C ALA A 33 -0.82 17.68 9.67
N ARG A 34 -0.50 16.43 10.03
CA ARG A 34 0.30 16.08 11.22
C ARG A 34 1.77 15.77 10.89
N ALA A 35 2.21 15.99 9.66
CA ALA A 35 3.56 15.66 9.19
C ALA A 35 3.97 14.23 9.56
N TYR A 36 3.06 13.26 9.36
CA TYR A 36 3.32 11.86 9.69
C TYR A 36 4.55 11.36 8.91
N VAL A 37 5.66 11.11 9.62
CA VAL A 37 6.98 10.87 9.01
C VAL A 37 6.95 9.82 7.89
N PRO A 38 6.31 8.64 8.05
CA PRO A 38 6.24 7.66 6.96
C PRO A 38 5.54 8.20 5.70
N LEU A 39 4.54 9.08 5.82
CA LEU A 39 3.89 9.71 4.66
C LEU A 39 4.85 10.66 3.95
N VAL A 40 5.66 11.42 4.70
CA VAL A 40 6.68 12.32 4.12
C VAL A 40 7.71 11.52 3.32
N VAL A 41 8.20 10.41 3.90
CA VAL A 41 9.16 9.52 3.23
C VAL A 41 8.53 8.89 1.99
N ARG A 42 7.29 8.38 2.09
CA ARG A 42 6.54 7.88 0.94
C ARG A 42 6.49 8.92 -0.16
N ASN A 43 6.04 10.13 0.13
CA ASN A 43 5.84 11.20 -0.87
C ASN A 43 7.13 11.55 -1.61
N ALA A 44 8.26 11.59 -0.91
CA ALA A 44 9.58 11.80 -1.54
C ALA A 44 10.02 10.62 -2.42
N ALA A 45 9.62 9.40 -2.06
CA ALA A 45 10.04 8.17 -2.73
C ALA A 45 9.13 7.74 -3.90
N VAL A 46 7.89 8.23 -4.01
CA VAL A 46 6.96 7.92 -5.13
C VAL A 46 7.60 8.04 -6.53
N PRO A 47 8.22 9.17 -6.92
CA PRO A 47 8.79 9.30 -8.26
C PRO A 47 9.93 8.31 -8.51
N VAL A 48 10.74 8.05 -7.47
CA VAL A 48 11.86 7.11 -7.52
C VAL A 48 11.36 5.67 -7.67
N ALA A 49 10.29 5.30 -6.97
CA ALA A 49 9.71 3.97 -7.06
C ALA A 49 9.11 3.68 -8.45
N GLY A 50 8.41 4.66 -9.04
CA GLY A 50 7.84 4.52 -10.39
C GLY A 50 8.90 4.37 -11.47
N PHE A 51 9.95 5.21 -11.44
CA PHE A 51 11.05 5.13 -12.39
C PHE A 51 11.93 3.89 -12.15
N GLY A 52 12.25 3.61 -10.89
CA GLY A 52 13.10 2.49 -10.46
C GLY A 52 12.50 1.12 -10.78
N SER A 53 11.17 0.97 -10.78
CA SER A 53 10.54 -0.31 -11.12
C SER A 53 10.71 -0.66 -12.60
N ASN A 54 10.34 0.26 -13.49
CA ASN A 54 10.46 0.04 -14.94
C ASN A 54 11.92 -0.05 -15.37
N LEU A 55 12.76 0.86 -14.88
CA LEU A 55 14.18 0.85 -15.20
C LEU A 55 14.89 -0.38 -14.60
N GLY A 56 14.56 -0.76 -13.37
CA GLY A 56 15.15 -1.92 -12.71
C GLY A 56 14.94 -3.22 -13.49
N ILE A 57 13.69 -3.48 -13.92
CA ILE A 57 13.36 -4.65 -14.75
C ILE A 57 14.09 -4.58 -16.11
N LEU A 58 14.10 -3.41 -16.75
CA LEU A 58 14.78 -3.21 -18.03
C LEU A 58 16.30 -3.47 -17.91
N LEU A 59 16.94 -2.97 -16.86
CA LEU A 59 18.37 -3.21 -16.61
C LEU A 59 18.68 -4.67 -16.26
N ILE A 60 17.77 -5.37 -15.57
CA ILE A 60 17.90 -6.82 -15.33
C ILE A 60 17.88 -7.57 -16.66
N ILE A 61 16.92 -7.26 -17.54
CA ILE A 61 16.79 -7.92 -18.86
C ILE A 61 18.00 -7.61 -19.74
N LEU A 62 18.36 -6.33 -19.89
CA LEU A 62 19.51 -5.94 -20.70
C LEU A 62 20.82 -6.47 -20.11
N GLY A 63 20.95 -6.49 -18.78
CA GLY A 63 22.12 -7.05 -18.11
C GLY A 63 22.28 -8.55 -18.35
N ALA A 64 21.18 -9.30 -18.38
CA ALA A 64 21.22 -10.73 -18.67
C ALA A 64 21.74 -11.03 -20.08
N ILE A 65 21.60 -10.11 -21.03
CA ILE A 65 22.07 -10.25 -22.42
C ILE A 65 23.48 -9.68 -22.60
N PHE A 66 23.77 -8.52 -22.03
CA PHE A 66 24.94 -7.71 -22.37
C PHE A 66 25.99 -7.60 -21.26
N SER A 67 25.59 -7.58 -19.98
CA SER A 67 26.52 -7.36 -18.87
C SER A 67 25.92 -7.71 -17.52
N GLN A 68 26.55 -8.66 -16.82
CA GLN A 68 26.14 -9.08 -15.48
C GLN A 68 26.15 -7.93 -14.45
N TRP A 69 27.03 -6.94 -14.63
CA TRP A 69 27.05 -5.73 -13.81
C TRP A 69 25.73 -4.95 -13.87
N LEU A 70 25.13 -4.86 -15.06
CA LEU A 70 23.87 -4.16 -15.27
C LEU A 70 22.71 -4.84 -14.53
N VAL A 71 22.76 -6.17 -14.38
CA VAL A 71 21.79 -6.93 -13.58
C VAL A 71 21.85 -6.51 -12.11
N TRP A 72 23.05 -6.35 -11.53
CA TRP A 72 23.20 -5.87 -10.15
C TRP A 72 22.65 -4.47 -9.94
N VAL A 73 22.87 -3.57 -10.91
CA VAL A 73 22.29 -2.22 -10.88
C VAL A 73 20.76 -2.32 -10.91
N GLY A 74 20.20 -3.15 -11.79
CA GLY A 74 18.75 -3.37 -11.88
C GLY A 74 18.14 -3.97 -10.60
N ILE A 75 18.81 -4.94 -9.99
CA ILE A 75 18.44 -5.52 -8.68
C ILE A 75 18.46 -4.44 -7.59
N GLY A 76 19.49 -3.58 -7.57
CA GLY A 76 19.59 -2.48 -6.63
C GLY A 76 18.44 -1.48 -6.76
N LEU A 77 18.08 -1.10 -8.00
CA LEU A 77 16.92 -0.24 -8.26
C LEU A 77 15.61 -0.91 -7.82
N PHE A 78 15.44 -2.20 -8.13
CA PHE A 78 14.25 -2.95 -7.75
C PHE A 78 14.14 -3.13 -6.21
N ALA A 79 15.26 -3.28 -5.51
CA ALA A 79 15.29 -3.28 -4.04
C ALA A 79 14.81 -1.94 -3.45
N GLY A 80 15.09 -0.81 -4.12
CA GLY A 80 14.53 0.49 -3.79
C GLY A 80 13.00 0.51 -3.88
N VAL A 81 12.42 -0.19 -4.86
CA VAL A 81 10.96 -0.34 -5.00
C VAL A 81 10.37 -1.18 -3.87
N VAL A 82 11.03 -2.29 -3.50
CA VAL A 82 10.62 -3.10 -2.34
C VAL A 82 10.65 -2.26 -1.05
N PHE A 83 11.73 -1.49 -0.84
CA PHE A 83 11.82 -0.57 0.30
C PHE A 83 10.67 0.45 0.31
N PHE A 84 10.34 1.03 -0.84
CA PHE A 84 9.19 1.94 -0.95
C PHE A 84 7.88 1.26 -0.54
N GLN A 85 7.64 0.02 -0.96
CA GLN A 85 6.44 -0.72 -0.57
C GLN A 85 6.40 -1.00 0.94
N VAL A 86 7.55 -1.27 1.57
CA VAL A 86 7.66 -1.40 3.03
C VAL A 86 7.28 -0.10 3.74
N VAL A 87 7.73 1.06 3.25
CA VAL A 87 7.38 2.37 3.82
C VAL A 87 5.91 2.74 3.58
N ASN A 88 5.36 2.37 2.43
CA ASN A 88 3.97 2.66 2.09
C ASN A 88 2.98 1.91 2.99
N LEU A 89 3.31 0.69 3.39
CA LEU A 89 2.40 -0.18 4.12
C LEU A 89 1.93 0.41 5.49
N PRO A 90 2.82 0.93 6.37
CA PRO A 90 2.39 1.65 7.58
C PRO A 90 1.52 2.88 7.32
N VAL A 91 1.74 3.59 6.20
CA VAL A 91 0.96 4.77 5.83
C VAL A 91 -0.49 4.38 5.58
N GLU A 92 -0.72 3.35 4.77
CA GLU A 92 -2.05 2.87 4.42
C GLU A 92 -2.79 2.30 5.65
N PHE A 93 -2.13 1.47 6.47
CA PHE A 93 -2.75 0.96 7.70
C PHE A 93 -3.11 2.06 8.70
N ASN A 94 -2.24 3.07 8.86
CA ASN A 94 -2.49 4.18 9.75
C ASN A 94 -3.63 5.07 9.25
N ALA A 95 -3.74 5.30 7.93
CA ALA A 95 -4.85 6.03 7.32
C ALA A 95 -6.18 5.30 7.57
N SER A 96 -6.25 4.00 7.30
CA SER A 96 -7.44 3.18 7.56
C SER A 96 -7.83 3.15 9.05
N SER A 97 -6.86 3.10 9.97
CA SER A 97 -7.15 3.18 11.41
C SER A 97 -7.78 4.52 11.81
N ARG A 98 -7.24 5.62 11.29
CA ARG A 98 -7.80 6.96 11.52
C ARG A 98 -9.19 7.12 10.91
N ALA A 99 -9.38 6.63 9.69
CA ALA A 99 -10.67 6.66 8.99
C ALA A 99 -11.77 6.01 9.85
N LYS A 100 -11.52 4.80 10.35
CA LYS A 100 -12.47 4.07 11.20
C LYS A 100 -12.77 4.78 12.51
N ALA A 101 -11.74 5.35 13.14
CA ALA A 101 -11.92 6.15 14.36
C ALA A 101 -12.81 7.38 14.10
N GLN A 102 -12.58 8.10 12.99
CA GLN A 102 -13.37 9.29 12.63
C GLN A 102 -14.82 8.92 12.29
N LEU A 103 -15.05 7.84 11.54
CA LEU A 103 -16.40 7.39 11.19
C LEU A 103 -17.25 7.05 12.42
N LEU A 104 -16.65 6.41 13.44
CA LEU A 104 -17.31 6.14 14.72
C LEU A 104 -17.52 7.40 15.56
N GLN A 105 -16.47 8.24 15.69
CA GLN A 105 -16.53 9.45 16.52
C GLN A 105 -17.56 10.46 16.03
N LEU A 106 -17.70 10.59 14.71
CA LEU A 106 -18.65 11.51 14.08
C LEU A 106 -20.06 10.92 13.96
N GLY A 107 -20.26 9.65 14.34
CA GLY A 107 -21.54 8.97 14.20
C GLY A 107 -21.98 8.77 12.74
N ILE A 108 -21.05 8.82 11.79
CA ILE A 108 -21.34 8.65 10.35
C ILE A 108 -21.67 7.19 10.04
N VAL A 109 -21.02 6.25 10.73
CA VAL A 109 -21.25 4.81 10.59
C VAL A 109 -21.49 4.20 11.97
N GLY A 110 -22.56 3.44 12.12
CA GLY A 110 -22.87 2.77 13.38
C GLY A 110 -21.94 1.56 13.66
N PRO A 111 -21.83 1.09 14.92
CA PRO A 111 -21.00 -0.07 15.26
C PRO A 111 -21.33 -1.33 14.45
N ASN A 112 -22.61 -1.55 14.15
CA ASN A 112 -23.09 -2.69 13.36
C ASN A 112 -22.74 -2.59 11.87
N GLU A 113 -22.52 -1.38 11.37
CA GLU A 113 -22.18 -1.11 9.96
C GLU A 113 -20.65 -1.08 9.74
N MET A 114 -19.87 -0.83 10.80
CA MET A 114 -18.42 -0.77 10.77
C MET A 114 -17.78 -2.05 10.20
N VAL A 115 -18.42 -3.21 10.41
CA VAL A 115 -17.95 -4.50 9.86
C VAL A 115 -17.80 -4.47 8.33
N TYR A 116 -18.64 -3.72 7.62
CA TYR A 116 -18.56 -3.61 6.16
C TYR A 116 -17.41 -2.69 5.74
N VAL A 117 -17.20 -1.58 6.46
CA VAL A 117 -16.07 -0.68 6.26
C VAL A 117 -14.75 -1.41 6.53
N ASP A 118 -14.67 -2.17 7.62
CA ASP A 118 -13.53 -2.99 7.99
C ASP A 118 -13.16 -4.02 6.93
N ARG A 119 -14.17 -4.68 6.33
CA ARG A 119 -13.94 -5.64 5.24
C ARG A 119 -13.31 -4.98 4.02
N VAL A 120 -13.80 -3.81 3.62
CA VAL A 120 -13.31 -3.11 2.43
C VAL A 120 -11.90 -2.56 2.66
N LEU A 121 -11.69 -1.82 3.76
CA LEU A 121 -10.38 -1.26 4.09
C LEU A 121 -9.35 -2.36 4.41
N GLY A 122 -9.78 -3.45 5.07
CA GLY A 122 -8.95 -4.62 5.31
C GLY A 122 -8.55 -5.33 4.02
N ALA A 123 -9.49 -5.53 3.09
CA ALA A 123 -9.19 -6.10 1.78
C ALA A 123 -8.21 -5.22 0.98
N ALA A 124 -8.40 -3.89 0.99
CA ALA A 124 -7.47 -2.95 0.37
C ALA A 124 -6.08 -3.03 1.01
N ALA A 125 -5.98 -3.13 2.33
CA ALA A 125 -4.69 -3.31 3.00
C ALA A 125 -3.99 -4.62 2.61
N LEU A 126 -4.76 -5.71 2.44
CA LEU A 126 -4.21 -6.99 2.00
C LEU A 126 -3.65 -6.95 0.57
N THR A 127 -4.17 -6.10 -0.33
CA THR A 127 -3.58 -5.94 -1.67
C THR A 127 -2.19 -5.31 -1.60
N TYR A 128 -1.96 -4.36 -0.69
CA TYR A 128 -0.62 -3.81 -0.45
C TYR A 128 0.34 -4.85 0.15
N VAL A 129 -0.14 -5.68 1.08
CA VAL A 129 0.67 -6.78 1.63
C VAL A 129 1.05 -7.79 0.54
N ALA A 130 0.09 -8.18 -0.30
CA ALA A 130 0.32 -9.09 -1.41
C ALA A 130 1.32 -8.52 -2.43
N ALA A 131 1.22 -7.22 -2.76
CA ALA A 131 2.16 -6.52 -3.61
C ALA A 131 3.58 -6.56 -3.03
N LEU A 132 3.74 -6.29 -1.73
CA LEU A 132 5.03 -6.33 -1.04
C LEU A 132 5.64 -7.73 -1.07
N ILE A 133 4.86 -8.75 -0.76
CA ILE A 133 5.32 -10.15 -0.80
C ILE A 133 5.75 -10.51 -2.23
N SER A 134 4.93 -10.18 -3.23
CA SER A 134 5.26 -10.43 -4.63
C SER A 134 6.56 -9.74 -5.04
N ALA A 135 6.74 -8.47 -4.67
CA ALA A 135 7.96 -7.73 -4.99
C ALA A 135 9.20 -8.33 -4.29
N ILE A 136 9.09 -8.74 -3.02
CA ILE A 136 10.17 -9.46 -2.32
C ILE A 136 10.49 -10.77 -3.03
N SER A 137 9.48 -11.57 -3.39
CA SER A 137 9.68 -12.83 -4.11
C SER A 137 10.39 -12.61 -5.45
N THR A 138 10.01 -11.58 -6.22
CA THR A 138 10.66 -11.22 -7.48
C THR A 138 12.11 -10.77 -7.27
N LEU A 139 12.37 -9.95 -6.24
CA LEU A 139 13.73 -9.50 -5.91
C LEU A 139 14.63 -10.70 -5.57
N LEU A 140 14.14 -11.60 -4.71
CA LEU A 140 14.83 -12.81 -4.33
C LEU A 140 15.06 -13.74 -5.53
N TYR A 141 14.06 -13.90 -6.39
CA TYR A 141 14.17 -14.69 -7.62
C TYR A 141 15.35 -14.21 -8.49
N TYR A 142 15.43 -12.91 -8.78
CA TYR A 142 16.52 -12.37 -9.59
C TYR A 142 17.88 -12.43 -8.89
N ALA A 143 17.93 -12.19 -7.57
CA ALA A 143 19.15 -12.34 -6.79
C ALA A 143 19.67 -13.79 -6.82
N PHE A 144 18.79 -14.77 -6.61
CA PHE A 144 19.15 -16.19 -6.63
C PHE A 144 19.58 -16.66 -8.01
N LEU A 145 18.84 -16.30 -9.06
CA LEU A 145 19.20 -16.60 -10.44
C LEU A 145 20.63 -16.14 -10.75
N LEU A 146 20.97 -14.91 -10.36
CA LEU A 146 22.30 -14.34 -10.61
C LEU A 146 23.41 -15.00 -9.79
N THR A 147 23.13 -15.42 -8.55
CA THR A 147 24.10 -16.15 -7.73
C THR A 147 24.27 -17.61 -8.15
N GLY A 148 23.23 -18.23 -8.72
CA GLY A 148 23.28 -19.58 -9.29
C GLY A 148 24.12 -19.62 -10.57
N LEU A 149 23.98 -18.62 -11.44
CA LEU A 149 24.78 -18.48 -12.66
C LEU A 149 26.30 -18.34 -12.38
N ARG A 150 26.71 -17.89 -11.19
CA ARG A 150 28.13 -17.74 -10.81
C ARG A 150 28.79 -19.02 -10.28
N ARG A 151 28.03 -20.10 -10.07
CA ARG A 151 28.56 -21.36 -9.52
C ARG A 151 29.05 -22.33 -10.59
N ASP A 152 28.78 -22.07 -11.86
CA ASP A 152 29.09 -22.96 -12.98
C ASP A 152 30.29 -22.50 -13.83
N ASP A 153 31.04 -21.50 -13.37
CA ASP A 153 32.34 -21.07 -13.92
C ASP A 153 33.51 -21.61 -13.07
#